data_AF-A0A4U6BRK1-F1
#
_entry.id   AF-A0A4U6BRK1-F1
#
_cell.length_a   1.000
_cell.length_b   1.000
_cell.length_c   1.000
_cell.angle_alpha   90.00
_cell.angle_beta   90.00
_cell.angle_gamma   90.00
#
_symmetry.space_group_name_H-M   'P 1'
#
loop_
_entity.id
_entity.type
_entity.pdbx_description
1 polymer ?
#
loop_
_entity_poly.entity_id
_entity_poly.type
_entity_poly.pdbx_seq_one_letter_code
_entity_poly.pdbx_strand_id
1 'polypeptide(L)'
;MQRVRQSPAWAGLLLLGLALGGCASTIADAPLVGLPANTPARPATPAEYLSVHDLPAPRQETVLDQAQQDKLEKDLLAARDRQASGAKAAQRRTN
;
A
#
# COMPACT_ATOMS: atom_id res chain seq x y z
N MET A 1 -7.55 -46.50 15.08
CA MET A 1 -6.19 -46.18 14.62
C MET A 1 -6.24 -45.69 13.16
N GLN A 2 -6.91 -44.55 12.89
CA GLN A 2 -6.92 -43.92 11.57
C GLN A 2 -5.75 -42.95 11.51
N ARG A 3 -4.57 -43.48 11.16
CA ARG A 3 -3.41 -42.67 10.83
C ARG A 3 -3.74 -41.98 9.51
N VAL A 4 -4.31 -40.77 9.62
CA VAL A 4 -4.62 -39.88 8.50
C VAL A 4 -3.38 -39.84 7.63
N ARG A 5 -3.46 -40.42 6.44
CA ARG A 5 -2.38 -40.42 5.47
C ARG A 5 -2.35 -39.00 4.91
N GLN A 6 -1.69 -38.10 5.65
CA GLN A 6 -1.60 -36.69 5.34
C GLN A 6 -0.78 -36.53 4.06
N SER A 7 -1.49 -36.43 2.94
CA SER A 7 -0.92 -36.15 1.64
C SER A 7 -0.26 -34.75 1.67
N PRO A 8 1.02 -34.60 1.25
CA PRO A 8 1.73 -33.32 1.26
C PRO A 8 1.06 -32.26 0.38
N ALA A 9 0.23 -32.69 -0.57
CA ALA A 9 -0.63 -31.83 -1.38
C ALA A 9 -1.60 -30.97 -0.54
N TRP A 10 -2.13 -31.52 0.56
CA TRP A 10 -3.03 -30.77 1.45
C TRP A 10 -2.28 -29.72 2.27
N ALA A 11 -1.06 -30.03 2.69
CA ALA A 11 -0.20 -29.06 3.37
C ALA A 11 0.18 -27.90 2.43
N GLY A 12 0.51 -28.19 1.17
CA GLY A 12 0.76 -27.18 0.15
C GLY A 12 -0.46 -26.29 -0.14
N LEU A 13 -1.65 -26.91 -0.25
CA LEU A 13 -2.91 -26.18 -0.48
C LEU A 13 -3.27 -25.26 0.70
N LEU A 14 -3.06 -25.73 1.94
CA LEU A 14 -3.26 -24.93 3.16
C LEU A 14 -2.30 -23.74 3.24
N LEU A 15 -1.00 -23.95 2.98
CA LEU A 15 0.00 -22.88 2.99
C LEU A 15 -0.28 -21.82 1.92
N LEU A 16 -0.65 -22.25 0.71
CA LEU A 16 -1.02 -21.34 -0.38
C LEU A 16 -2.29 -20.55 -0.04
N GLY A 17 -3.29 -21.22 0.56
CA GLY A 17 -4.51 -20.58 1.05
C GLY A 17 -4.25 -19.53 2.13
N LEU A 18 -3.36 -19.79 3.10
CA LEU A 18 -2.97 -18.79 4.10
C LEU A 18 -2.24 -17.59 3.49
N ALA A 19 -1.32 -17.83 2.54
CA ALA A 19 -0.56 -16.77 1.89
C ALA A 19 -1.45 -15.83 1.05
N LEU A 20 -2.42 -16.38 0.32
CA LEU A 20 -3.38 -15.62 -0.49
C LEU A 20 -4.47 -14.95 0.37
N GLY A 21 -4.92 -15.63 1.44
CA GLY A 21 -5.91 -15.12 2.37
C GLY A 21 -5.45 -13.87 3.14
N GLY A 22 -4.14 -13.73 3.38
CA GLY A 22 -3.57 -12.54 4.01
C GLY A 22 -3.79 -11.24 3.24
N CYS A 23 -3.89 -11.29 1.90
CA CYS A 23 -4.12 -10.10 1.07
C CYS A 23 -5.59 -9.66 1.04
N ALA A 24 -6.54 -10.56 1.31
CA ALA A 24 -7.97 -10.25 1.39
C ALA A 24 -8.47 -10.07 2.83
N SER A 25 -7.62 -10.34 3.82
CA SER A 25 -7.98 -10.27 5.23
C SER A 25 -8.11 -8.81 5.68
N THR A 26 -9.27 -8.45 6.20
CA THR A 26 -9.52 -7.18 6.90
C THR A 26 -8.84 -7.19 8.28
N ILE A 27 -7.52 -7.41 8.33
CA ILE A 27 -6.73 -7.43 9.56
C ILE A 27 -6.89 -6.09 10.29
N ALA A 28 -7.12 -5.00 9.55
CA ALA A 28 -7.37 -3.67 10.09
C ALA A 28 -8.55 -3.56 11.07
N ASP A 29 -9.57 -4.43 10.97
CA ASP A 29 -10.72 -4.45 11.89
C ASP A 29 -10.72 -5.68 12.83
N ALA A 30 -9.64 -6.48 12.84
CA ALA A 30 -9.52 -7.62 13.74
C ALA A 30 -9.12 -7.15 15.16
N PRO A 31 -9.96 -7.38 16.20
CA PRO A 31 -9.83 -6.76 17.53
C PRO A 31 -8.57 -7.17 18.32
N LEU A 32 -7.77 -8.12 17.82
CA LEU A 32 -6.59 -8.67 18.49
C LEU A 32 -5.27 -8.47 17.72
N VAL A 33 -5.31 -8.07 16.45
CA VAL A 33 -4.12 -7.99 15.57
C VAL A 33 -4.02 -6.64 14.85
N GLY A 34 -5.14 -5.97 14.58
CA GLY A 34 -5.18 -4.80 13.69
C GLY A 34 -4.87 -3.45 14.31
N LEU A 35 -5.04 -3.32 15.63
CA LEU A 35 -5.03 -2.01 16.31
C LEU A 35 -3.98 -2.04 17.42
N PRO A 36 -2.85 -1.28 17.32
CA PRO A 36 -1.96 -1.10 18.46
C PRO A 36 -2.72 -0.51 19.66
N ALA A 37 -2.22 -0.73 20.87
CA ALA A 37 -2.89 -0.33 22.13
C ALA A 37 -3.27 1.16 22.22
N ASN A 38 -2.68 2.01 21.39
CA ASN A 38 -2.96 3.45 21.32
C ASN A 38 -3.82 3.85 20.11
N THR A 39 -4.49 2.91 19.43
CA THR A 39 -5.35 3.28 18.31
C THR A 39 -6.64 3.87 18.84
N PRO A 40 -6.99 5.12 18.48
CA PRO A 40 -8.27 5.69 18.85
C PRO A 40 -9.40 4.81 18.33
N ALA A 41 -10.45 4.62 19.13
CA ALA A 41 -11.63 3.90 18.71
C ALA A 41 -12.20 4.57 17.45
N ARG A 42 -12.51 3.77 16.42
CA ARG A 42 -13.20 4.27 15.24
C ARG A 42 -14.50 4.95 15.70
N PRO A 43 -14.75 6.21 15.33
CA PRO A 43 -16.00 6.89 15.68
C PRO A 43 -17.20 6.07 15.20
N ALA A 44 -18.18 5.87 16.08
CA ALA A 44 -19.42 5.16 15.74
C ALA A 44 -20.26 5.93 14.70
N THR A 45 -20.07 7.25 14.65
CA THR A 45 -20.69 8.14 13.69
C THR A 45 -19.74 8.36 12.50
N PRO A 46 -20.17 8.07 11.26
CA PRO A 46 -19.37 8.43 10.10
C PRO A 46 -19.15 9.95 10.10
N ALA A 47 -17.94 10.37 9.74
CA ALA A 47 -17.67 11.79 9.53
C ALA A 47 -18.59 12.32 8.43
N GLU A 48 -18.92 13.60 8.51
CA GLU A 48 -19.62 14.29 7.43
C GLU A 48 -18.71 14.27 6.20
N TYR A 49 -19.04 13.41 5.23
CA TYR A 49 -18.34 13.37 3.97
C TYR A 49 -18.72 14.61 3.18
N LEU A 50 -17.72 15.23 2.52
CA LEU A 50 -17.99 16.17 1.45
C LEU A 50 -18.92 15.48 0.45
N SER A 51 -19.94 16.19 -0.01
CA SER A 51 -20.95 15.65 -0.93
C SER A 51 -20.25 14.99 -2.12
N VAL A 52 -20.47 13.69 -2.33
CA VAL A 52 -19.77 12.86 -3.33
C VAL A 52 -19.98 13.37 -4.77
N HIS A 53 -20.89 14.32 -4.97
CA HIS A 53 -21.21 14.95 -6.24
C HIS A 53 -20.85 16.44 -6.33
N ASP A 54 -20.24 17.01 -5.29
CA ASP A 54 -19.69 18.35 -5.39
C ASP A 54 -18.37 18.30 -6.15
N LEU A 55 -18.43 18.73 -7.41
CA LEU A 55 -17.25 18.96 -8.21
C LEU A 55 -16.42 20.06 -7.55
N PRO A 56 -15.15 19.82 -7.22
CA PRO A 56 -14.28 20.89 -6.73
C PRO A 56 -14.24 22.01 -7.76
N ALA A 57 -14.08 23.25 -7.28
CA ALA A 57 -13.97 24.41 -8.14
C ALA A 57 -12.94 24.16 -9.26
N PRO A 58 -13.18 24.66 -10.49
CA PRO A 58 -12.24 24.51 -11.58
C PRO A 58 -10.83 24.92 -11.13
N ARG A 59 -9.82 24.16 -11.56
CA ARG A 59 -8.44 24.53 -11.31
C ARG A 59 -8.17 25.84 -12.07
N GLN A 60 -7.84 26.88 -11.30
CA GLN A 60 -7.49 28.18 -11.85
C GLN A 60 -6.04 28.24 -12.35
N GLU A 61 -5.24 27.22 -12.04
CA GLU A 61 -3.88 27.11 -12.56
C GLU A 61 -3.88 26.81 -14.05
N THR A 62 -3.06 27.56 -14.77
CA THR A 62 -2.79 27.34 -16.18
C THR A 62 -2.07 26.02 -16.38
N VAL A 63 -2.44 25.27 -17.42
CA VAL A 63 -1.67 24.10 -17.86
C VAL A 63 -0.23 24.54 -18.12
N LEU A 64 0.73 23.74 -17.63
CA LEU A 64 2.17 23.96 -17.81
C LEU A 64 2.49 24.17 -19.29
N ASP A 65 3.28 25.19 -19.60
CA ASP A 65 3.84 25.36 -20.94
C ASP A 65 4.90 24.28 -21.21
N GLN A 66 5.18 23.99 -22.49
CA GLN A 66 6.09 22.91 -22.88
C GLN A 66 7.48 23.03 -22.23
N ALA A 67 8.03 24.24 -22.17
CA ALA A 67 9.31 24.48 -21.52
C ALA A 67 9.30 24.11 -20.01
N GLN A 68 8.16 24.29 -19.33
CA GLN A 68 8.02 23.92 -17.93
C GLN A 68 7.88 22.40 -17.76
N GLN A 69 7.17 21.74 -18.69
CA GLN A 69 7.06 20.27 -18.73
C GLN A 69 8.44 19.63 -18.94
N ASP A 70 9.20 20.10 -19.92
CA ASP A 70 10.55 19.61 -20.20
C ASP A 70 11.49 19.75 -19.00
N LYS A 71 11.40 20.88 -18.29
CA LYS A 71 12.16 21.11 -17.06
C LYS A 71 11.79 20.10 -15.98
N LEU A 72 10.50 19.89 -15.74
CA LEU A 72 10.01 18.93 -14.75
C LEU A 72 10.45 17.50 -15.08
N GLU A 73 10.39 17.10 -16.35
CA GLU A 73 10.82 15.77 -16.78
C GLU A 73 12.30 15.52 -16.44
N LYS A 74 13.17 16.50 -16.76
CA LYS A 74 14.60 16.42 -16.44
C LYS A 74 14.84 16.35 -14.93
N ASP A 75 14.11 17.16 -14.14
CA ASP A 75 14.23 17.18 -12.69
C ASP A 75 13.79 15.83 -12.07
N LEU A 76 12.74 15.21 -12.60
CA LEU A 76 12.24 13.90 -12.17
C LEU A 76 13.20 12.76 -12.53
N LEU A 77 13.78 12.77 -13.73
CA LEU A 77 14.80 11.80 -14.13
C LEU A 77 16.01 11.87 -13.20
N ALA A 78 16.53 13.07 -12.96
CA ALA A 78 17.66 13.26 -12.04
C ALA A 78 17.33 12.80 -10.61
N ALA A 79 16.10 13.05 -10.13
CA ALA A 79 15.67 12.56 -8.82
C ALA A 79 15.61 11.02 -8.77
N ARG A 80 15.10 10.37 -9.81
CA ARG A 80 15.05 8.91 -9.91
C ARG A 80 16.44 8.29 -9.91
N ASP A 81 17.40 8.89 -10.60
CA ASP A 81 18.79 8.40 -10.63
C ASP A 81 19.45 8.50 -9.23
N ARG A 82 19.16 9.58 -8.50
CA ARG A 82 19.59 9.72 -7.09
C ARG A 82 18.95 8.66 -6.19
N GLN A 83 17.66 8.38 -6.35
CA GLN A 83 16.99 7.32 -5.58
C GLN A 83 17.57 5.95 -5.89
N ALA A 84 17.83 5.64 -7.17
CA ALA A 84 18.40 4.37 -7.59
C ALA A 84 19.82 4.16 -7.05
N SER A 85 20.66 5.19 -7.08
CA SER A 85 22.00 5.14 -6.51
C SER A 85 21.98 5.03 -4.98
N GLY A 86 21.10 5.77 -4.30
CA GLY A 86 20.89 5.68 -2.85
C GLY A 86 20.39 4.30 -2.41
N ALA A 87 19.44 3.71 -3.12
CA ALA A 87 18.93 2.36 -2.85
C ALA A 87 20.03 1.29 -3.04
N LYS A 88 20.82 1.38 -4.12
CA LYS A 88 21.97 0.48 -4.34
C LYS A 88 23.03 0.63 -3.24
N ALA A 89 23.30 1.86 -2.79
CA ALA A 89 24.23 2.11 -1.70
C ALA A 89 23.72 1.57 -0.35
N ALA A 90 22.42 1.71 -0.07
CA ALA A 90 21.79 1.13 1.12
C ALA A 90 21.85 -0.40 1.11
N GLN A 91 21.57 -1.03 -0.03
CA GLN A 91 21.64 -2.48 -0.19
C GLN A 91 23.06 -3.02 -0.02
N ARG A 92 24.08 -2.30 -0.52
CA ARG A 92 25.50 -2.63 -0.30
C ARG A 92 25.97 -2.50 1.15
N ARG A 93 25.29 -1.71 2.00
CA ARG A 93 25.64 -1.59 3.42
C ARG A 93 25.00 -2.68 4.28
N THR A 94 23.97 -3.34 3.77
CA THR A 94 23.23 -4.43 4.44
C THR A 94 23.81 -5.81 4.12
N ASN A 95 24.68 -5.92 3.12
CA ASN A 95 25.29 -7.17 2.65
C ASN A 95 26.80 -7.13 2.85
#